data_AF-A0A9X3CN83-F1
#
_entry.id   AF-A0A9X3CN83-F1
#
_cell.length_a   1.000
_cell.length_b   1.000
_cell.length_c   1.000
_cell.angle_alpha   90.00
_cell.angle_beta   90.00
_cell.angle_gamma   90.00
#
_symmetry.space_group_name_H-M   'P 1'
#
loop_
_entity.id
_entity.type
_entity.pdbx_description
1 polymer ?
#
loop_
_entity_poly.entity_id
_entity_poly.type
_entity_poly.pdbx_seq_one_letter_code
_entity_poly.pdbx_strand_id
1 'polypeptide(L)' 'DPEPSRADRRITTRLIDALALIDVRVLDHIVVGEECVSFAERGWI' A
#
# COMPACT_ATOMS: atom_id res chain seq x y z
N ASP A 1 -14.55 -8.31 0.11
CA ASP A 1 -14.49 -6.92 -0.35
C ASP A 1 -13.02 -6.51 -0.36
N PRO A 2 -12.44 -6.15 -1.53
CA PRO A 2 -11.06 -5.68 -1.62
C PRO A 2 -10.87 -4.26 -1.06
N GLU A 3 -11.90 -3.62 -0.47
CA GLU A 3 -11.77 -2.32 0.17
C GLU A 3 -10.72 -2.35 1.31
N PRO A 4 -9.63 -1.57 1.20
CA PRO A 4 -8.53 -1.66 2.15
C PRO A 4 -8.89 -1.12 3.53
N SER A 5 -8.49 -1.83 4.58
CA SER A 5 -8.74 -1.45 5.96
C SER A 5 -7.76 -0.38 6.47
N ARG A 6 -8.02 0.14 7.68
CA ARG A 6 -7.06 0.98 8.40
C ARG A 6 -5.75 0.26 8.71
N ALA A 7 -5.78 -1.07 8.88
CA ALA A 7 -4.58 -1.84 9.15
C ALA A 7 -3.67 -1.90 7.92
N ASP A 8 -4.26 -2.06 6.73
CA ASP A 8 -3.54 -2.09 5.44
C ASP A 8 -2.83 -0.76 5.19
N ARG A 9 -3.53 0.37 5.39
CA ARG A 9 -2.90 1.70 5.30
C ARG A 9 -1.73 1.86 6.26
N ARG A 10 -1.92 1.44 7.53
CA ARG A 10 -0.89 1.58 8.56
C ARG A 10 0.35 0.73 8.25
N ILE A 11 0.18 -0.49 7.76
CA ILE A 11 1.33 -1.33 7.40
C ILE A 11 2.04 -0.79 6.16
N THR A 12 1.30 -0.29 5.16
CA THR A 12 1.89 0.37 3.98
C THR A 12 2.74 1.56 4.35
N THR A 13 2.27 2.46 5.21
CA THR A 13 3.09 3.59 5.70
C THR A 13 4.36 3.11 6.39
N ARG A 14 4.28 2.10 7.27
CA ARG A 14 5.46 1.55 7.95
C ARG A 14 6.46 0.92 6.98
N LEU A 15 5.98 0.26 5.93
CA LEU A 15 6.83 -0.33 4.89
C LEU A 15 7.51 0.77 4.06
N ILE A 16 6.79 1.83 3.69
CA ILE A 16 7.36 3.01 3.02
C ILE A 16 8.49 3.59 3.86
N ASP A 17 8.22 3.86 5.15
CA ASP A 17 9.20 4.45 6.07
C ASP A 17 10.44 3.54 6.24
N ALA A 18 10.24 2.24 6.37
CA ALA A 18 11.33 1.28 6.56
C ALA A 18 12.20 1.10 5.31
N LEU A 19 11.56 0.99 4.13
CA LEU A 19 12.28 0.80 2.87
C LEU A 19 13.01 2.08 2.41
N ALA A 20 12.54 3.25 2.83
CA ALA A 20 13.24 4.53 2.63
C ALA A 20 14.63 4.57 3.29
N LEU A 21 14.86 3.81 4.36
CA LEU A 21 16.18 3.74 5.03
C LEU A 21 17.28 3.10 4.15
N ILE A 22 16.87 2.39 3.10
CA ILE A 22 17.77 1.69 2.17
C ILE A 22 17.53 2.11 0.72
N ASP A 23 16.94 3.30 0.50
CA ASP A 23 16.65 3.87 -0.82
C ASP A 23 15.78 2.97 -1.73
N VAL A 24 14.92 2.14 -1.14
CA VAL A 24 13.95 1.31 -1.87
C VAL A 24 12.57 1.96 -1.81
N ARG A 25 11.93 2.09 -2.97
CA ARG A 25 10.59 2.65 -3.08
C ARG A 25 9.52 1.57 -3.06
N VAL A 26 8.45 1.80 -2.31
CA VAL A 26 7.17 1.08 -2.50
C VAL A 26 6.49 1.67 -3.72
N LEU A 27 6.28 0.86 -4.75
CA LEU A 27 5.65 1.30 -5.99
C LEU A 27 4.12 1.29 -5.91
N ASP A 28 3.57 0.29 -5.22
CA ASP A 28 2.14 0.17 -4.98
C ASP A 28 1.87 -0.80 -3.82
N HIS A 29 0.66 -0.72 -3.26
CA HIS A 29 0.06 -1.76 -2.45
C HIS A 29 -1.26 -2.16 -3.12
N ILE A 30 -1.33 -3.41 -3.60
CA ILE A 30 -2.51 -3.93 -4.28
C ILE A 30 -3.23 -4.90 -3.36
N VAL A 31 -4.47 -4.58 -2.99
CA VAL A 31 -5.36 -5.51 -2.29
C VAL A 31 -6.10 -6.34 -3.34
N VAL A 32 -5.96 -7.66 -3.27
CA VAL A 32 -6.47 -8.60 -4.28
C VAL A 32 -7.71 -9.33 -3.77
N GLY A 33 -8.82 -9.22 -4.49
CA GLY A 33 -10.06 -9.98 -4.30
C GLY A 33 -10.62 -10.46 -5.65
N GLU A 34 -11.95 -10.45 -5.80
CA GLU A 34 -12.57 -10.63 -7.13
C GLU A 34 -12.19 -9.48 -8.09
N GLU A 35 -12.01 -8.29 -7.54
CA GLU A 35 -11.37 -7.13 -8.18
C GLU A 35 -10.13 -6.72 -7.39
N CYS A 36 -9.23 -5.97 -8.03
CA CYS A 36 -8.03 -5.44 -7.40
C CYS A 36 -8.20 -3.96 -7.07
N VAL A 37 -7.66 -3.55 -5.92
CA VAL A 37 -7.58 -2.14 -5.53
C VAL A 37 -6.12 -1.73 -5.38
N SER A 38 -5.68 -0.77 -6.18
CA SER A 38 -4.36 -0.13 -6.09
C SER A 38 -4.39 1.05 -5.13
N PHE A 39 -3.39 1.17 -4.26
CA PHE A 39 -3.22 2.34 -3.41
C PHE A 39 -2.69 3.53 -4.21
N ALA A 40 -1.81 3.28 -5.19
CA ALA A 40 -1.27 4.31 -6.07
C ALA A 40 -2.37 4.95 -6.92
N GLU A 41 -3.27 4.16 -7.53
CA GLU A 41 -4.41 4.69 -8.31
C GLU A 41 -5.39 5.50 -7.45
N ARG A 42 -5.48 5.18 -6.15
CA ARG A 42 -6.29 5.92 -5.17
C ARG A 42 -5.58 7.13 -4.56
N GLY A 43 -4.33 7.40 -4.92
CA GLY A 43 -3.53 8.51 -4.40
C GLY A 43 -3.17 8.40 -2.92
N TRP A 44 -3.01 7.16 -2.42
CA TRP A 44 -2.65 6.91 -1.02
C TRP A 44 -1.15 6.70 -0.80
N ILE A 45 -0.38 6.52 -1.87
CA ILE A 45 1.09 6.52 -1.86
C ILE A 45 1.63 7.35 -3.02
#